data_AF-A0A496T679-F1
#
_entry.id   AF-A0A496T679-F1
#
_cell.length_a   1.000
_cell.length_b   1.000
_cell.length_c   1.000
_cell.angle_alpha   90.00
_cell.angle_beta   90.00
_cell.angle_gamma   90.00
#
_symmetry.space_group_name_H-M   'P 1'
#
loop_
_entity.id
_entity.type
_entity.pdbx_description
1 polymer ?
#
loop_
_entity_poly.entity_id
_entity_poly.type
_entity_poly.pdbx_seq_one_letter_code
_entity_poly.pdbx_strand_id
1 'polypeptide(L)' 'GTSEAASLGVAILAGVGVGMFPSLQEAVSRMVKISEQIEPNPEGGKQYQEAYRCYLRLYEQLEPLF' A
#
# COMPACT_ATOMS: atom_id res chain seq x y z
N GLY A 1 -11.61 3.14 -3.87
CA GLY A 1 -10.36 2.52 -3.38
C GLY A 1 -9.51 1.97 -4.52
N THR A 2 -9.57 0.66 -4.79
CA THR A 2 -8.64 0.00 -5.74
C THR A 2 -8.86 0.37 -7.21
N SER A 3 -10.11 0.51 -7.65
CA SER A 3 -10.46 0.90 -9.02
C SER A 3 -9.95 2.31 -9.39
N GLU A 4 -10.01 3.26 -8.45
CA GLU A 4 -9.55 4.63 -8.65
C GLU A 4 -8.02 4.70 -8.74
N ALA A 5 -7.31 3.96 -7.89
CA ALA A 5 -5.85 3.88 -7.93
C ALA A 5 -5.35 3.26 -9.25
N ALA A 6 -5.99 2.19 -9.72
CA ALA A 6 -5.65 1.56 -11.00
C ALA A 6 -5.92 2.49 -12.19
N SER A 7 -7.08 3.15 -12.22
CA SER A 7 -7.46 4.09 -13.28
C SER A 7 -6.53 5.30 -13.34
N LEU A 8 -6.13 5.83 -12.18
CA LEU A 8 -5.14 6.91 -12.09
C LEU A 8 -3.77 6.46 -12.61
N GLY A 9 -3.35 5.24 -12.31
CA GLY A 9 -2.13 4.64 -12.84
C GLY A 9 -2.13 4.57 -14.37
N VAL A 10 -3.25 4.14 -14.98
CA VAL A 10 -3.41 4.13 -16.44
C VAL A 10 -3.33 5.55 -17.01
N ALA A 11 -3.97 6.53 -16.38
CA ALA A 11 -3.93 7.92 -16.83
C ALA A 11 -2.50 8.52 -16.77
N ILE A 12 -1.76 8.21 -15.71
CA ILE A 12 -0.35 8.59 -15.55
C ILE A 12 0.50 7.99 -16.69
N LEU A 13 0.36 6.69 -16.95
CA LEU A 13 1.10 5.99 -18.00
C LEU A 13 0.76 6.54 -19.39
N ALA A 14 -0.52 6.79 -19.66
CA ALA A 14 -0.97 7.40 -20.90
C ALA A 14 -0.38 8.80 -21.08
N GLY A 15 -0.38 9.63 -20.04
CA GLY A 15 0.22 10.97 -20.06
C GLY A 15 1.71 10.96 -20.38
N VAL A 16 2.48 10.02 -19.83
CA VAL A 16 3.89 9.84 -20.19
C VAL A 16 4.04 9.34 -21.63
N GLY A 17 3.25 8.35 -22.04
CA GLY A 17 3.31 7.74 -23.37
C GLY A 17 2.99 8.70 -24.52
N VAL A 18 2.12 9.68 -24.28
CA VAL A 18 1.81 10.75 -25.26
C VAL A 18 2.74 11.97 -25.13
N GLY A 19 3.73 11.93 -24.23
CA GLY A 19 4.69 13.01 -24.01
C GLY A 19 4.15 14.22 -23.24
N MET A 20 2.98 14.10 -22.60
CA MET A 20 2.41 15.15 -21.73
C MET A 20 3.27 15.38 -20.48
N PHE A 21 3.90 14.31 -19.96
CA PHE A 21 4.84 14.39 -18.85
C PHE A 21 6.23 13.89 -19.28
N PRO A 22 7.32 14.60 -18.90
CA PRO A 22 8.69 14.20 -19.24
C PRO A 22 9.13 12.86 -18.61
N SER A 23 8.49 12.47 -17.50
CA SER A 23 8.80 11.24 -16.78
C SER A 23 7.62 10.77 -15.93
N LEU A 24 7.69 9.51 -15.50
CA LEU A 24 6.71 8.95 -14.56
C LEU A 24 6.74 9.69 -13.22
N GLN A 25 7.92 10.08 -12.74
CA GLN A 25 8.08 10.81 -11.50
C GLN A 25 7.38 12.17 -11.54
N GLU A 26 7.48 12.89 -12.65
CA GLU A 26 6.80 14.18 -12.84
C GLU A 26 5.28 14.02 -13.00
N ALA A 27 4.82 12.95 -13.65
CA ALA A 27 3.39 12.65 -13.73
C ALA A 27 2.80 12.33 -12.34
N VAL A 28 3.49 11.52 -11.55
CA VAL A 28 3.09 11.17 -10.18
C VAL A 28 3.05 12.39 -9.28
N SER A 29 4.07 13.25 -9.31
CA SER A 29 4.13 14.46 -8.46
C SER A 29 2.97 15.43 -8.73
N ARG A 30 2.49 15.49 -9.98
CA ARG A 30 1.39 16.37 -10.41
C ARG A 30 0.01 15.77 -10.16
N MET A 31 -0.12 14.43 -10.23
CA MET A 31 -1.42 13.75 -10.22
C MET A 31 -1.75 13.05 -8.90
N VAL A 32 -0.75 12.73 -8.07
CA VAL A 32 -0.92 12.05 -6.78
C VAL A 32 -0.78 13.05 -5.64
N LYS A 33 -1.72 13.02 -4.69
CA LYS A 33 -1.69 13.82 -3.47
C LYS A 33 -1.90 12.91 -2.27
N ILE A 34 -1.07 13.10 -1.24
CA ILE A 34 -1.23 12.43 0.05
C ILE A 34 -2.40 13.11 0.76
N SER A 35 -3.47 12.37 1.04
CA SER A 35 -4.64 12.89 1.75
C SER A 35 -4.48 12.82 3.27
N GLU A 36 -3.80 11.78 3.75
CA GLU A 36 -3.63 11.50 5.18
C GLU A 36 -2.32 10.72 5.37
N GLN A 37 -1.65 11.00 6.47
CA GLN A 37 -0.46 10.27 6.92
C GLN A 37 -0.75 9.78 8.35
N ILE A 38 -0.84 8.46 8.51
CA ILE A 38 -1.08 7.82 9.80
C ILE A 38 0.24 7.26 10.30
N GLU A 39 0.76 7.84 11.38
CA GLU A 39 2.01 7.39 12.00
C GLU A 39 1.76 6.20 12.93
N PRO A 40 2.66 5.19 12.97
CA PRO A 40 2.55 4.10 13.92
C PRO A 40 2.56 4.60 15.37
N ASN A 41 1.60 4.14 16.19
CA ASN A 41 1.64 4.39 17.62
C ASN A 41 2.71 3.49 18.27
N PRO A 42 3.82 4.04 18.81
CA PRO A 42 4.93 3.26 19.33
C PRO A 42 4.54 2.39 20.55
N GLU A 43 3.55 2.81 21.34
CA GLU A 43 3.07 2.06 22.50
C GLU A 43 2.20 0.85 22.12
N GLY A 44 1.43 0.97 21.03
CA GLY A 44 0.57 -0.11 20.54
C GLY A 44 1.33 -1.23 19.81
N GLY A 45 2.51 -0.93 19.27
CA GLY A 45 3.28 -1.88 18.44
C GLY A 45 3.62 -3.19 19.14
N LYS A 46 3.93 -3.15 20.44
CA LYS A 46 4.27 -4.35 21.23
C LYS A 46 3.08 -5.32 21.35
N GLN A 47 1.89 -4.79 21.64
CA GLN A 47 0.67 -5.59 21.77
C GLN A 47 0.29 -6.25 20.45
N TYR A 48 0.38 -5.52 19.33
CA TYR A 48 0.18 -6.09 18.00
C TYR A 48 1.21 -7.17 17.66
N GLN A 49 2.47 -6.98 18.04
CA GLN A 49 3.53 -7.96 17.80
C GLN A 49 3.32 -9.26 18.57
N GLU A 50 2.88 -9.18 19.83
CA GLU A 50 2.53 -10.35 20.64
C GLU A 50 1.32 -11.10 20.06
N ALA A 51 0.28 -10.37 19.65
CA ALA A 51 -0.89 -10.95 19.00
C ALA A 51 -0.52 -11.62 17.66
N TYR A 52 0.34 -11.00 16.85
CA TYR A 52 0.81 -11.56 15.59
C TYR A 52 1.61 -12.86 15.79
N ARG A 53 2.48 -12.92 16.81
CA ARG A 53 3.17 -14.17 17.18
C ARG A 53 2.20 -15.26 17.62
N CYS A 54 1.13 -14.89 18.33
CA CYS A 54 0.09 -15.83 18.71
C CYS A 54 -0.62 -16.41 17.48
N TYR A 55 -1.01 -15.54 16.54
CA TYR A 55 -1.60 -15.95 15.26
C TYR A 55 -0.70 -16.92 14.49
N LEU A 56 0.60 -16.63 14.35
CA LEU A 56 1.53 -17.50 13.64
C LEU A 56 1.64 -18.89 14.28
N ARG A 57 1.75 -18.96 15.61
CA ARG A 57 1.79 -20.27 16.31
C ARG A 57 0.53 -21.09 16.09
N LEU A 58 -0.64 -20.44 16.10
CA LEU A 58 -1.91 -21.12 15.82
C LEU A 58 -1.97 -21.58 14.38
N TYR A 59 -1.53 -20.75 13.43
CA TYR A 59 -1.48 -21.11 12.02
C TYR A 59 -0.57 -22.32 11.78
N GLU A 60 0.66 -22.32 12.32
CA GLU A 60 1.62 -23.44 12.20
C GLU A 60 1.06 -24.76 12.77
N GLN A 61 0.22 -24.69 13.80
CA GLN A 61 -0.41 -25.88 14.38
C GLN A 61 -1.60 -26.39 13.56
N LEU A 62 -2.26 -25.50 12.82
CA LEU A 62 -3.45 -25.81 12.04
C LEU A 62 -3.13 -26.16 10.59
N GLU A 63 -2.06 -25.60 10.00
CA GLU A 63 -1.62 -25.87 8.63
C GLU A 63 -1.48 -27.37 8.32
N PRO A 64 -0.94 -28.23 9.21
CA PRO A 64 -0.83 -29.68 8.92
C PRO A 64 -2.16 -30.44 9.00
N LEU A 65 -3.22 -29.82 9.53
CA LEU A 65 -4.54 -30.43 9.71
C LEU A 65 -5.49 -30.16 8.52
N PHE A 66 -5.09 -29.30 7.58
CA PHE A 66 -5.85 -28.90 6.39
C PHE A 66 -5.01 -29.07 5.13
#